data_AF-A0A527A0L2-F1
#
_entry.id   AF-A0A527A0L2-F1
#
_cell.length_a   1.000
_cell.length_b   1.000
_cell.length_c   1.000
_cell.angle_alpha   90.00
_cell.angle_beta   90.00
_cell.angle_gamma   90.00
#
_symmetry.space_group_name_H-M   'P 1'
#
loop_
_entity.id
_entity.type
_entity.pdbx_description
1 polymer ?
#
loop_
_entity_poly.entity_id
_entity_poly.type
_entity_poly.pdbx_seq_one_letter_code
_entity_poly.pdbx_strand_id
1 'polypeptide(L)'
;VPSHLMPRAMSIILTGVSVASVCAAPIGAYVGDIWGWRASFKVAAIVSAVALLVQLVTIPPLPPIEVRRFRSPLDVAKNPTMKVALLVVLLVASGHFAGFAYIRDFLERVPPLDKELIPLVFLASGMAGVFGNLAGAFLTKHSLKAVAALPPLLIAVAAVSLLTMGASALISAIAVTVWGFAFGAVPVGLQTWMVLRVAPEQAESAGVLMVIAFQVPIAAGTAFGGLLVDHTGIASVFVYSAVATFLAVVTVLLLGPNRKT
;
A
#
# COMPACT_ATOMS: atom_id res chain seq x y z
N VAL A 1 9.60 12.43 25.04
CA VAL A 1 11.00 12.33 24.58
C VAL A 1 11.54 13.75 24.39
N PRO A 2 12.76 14.08 24.84
CA PRO A 2 13.38 15.39 24.57
C PRO A 2 13.37 15.73 23.08
N SER A 3 13.20 17.02 22.73
CA SER A 3 13.05 17.48 21.33
C SER A 3 14.18 17.04 20.41
N HIS A 4 15.43 17.04 20.90
CA HIS A 4 16.61 16.61 20.13
C HIS A 4 16.64 15.10 19.82
N LEU A 5 15.91 14.27 20.58
CA LEU A 5 15.78 12.83 20.33
C LEU A 5 14.53 12.47 19.51
N MET A 6 13.66 13.44 19.21
CA MET A 6 12.42 13.21 18.46
C MET A 6 12.68 12.58 17.08
N PRO A 7 13.67 13.01 16.27
CA PRO A 7 13.98 12.33 15.00
C PRO A 7 14.38 10.87 15.18
N ARG A 8 15.15 10.56 16.23
CA ARG A 8 15.57 9.19 16.55
C ARG A 8 14.39 8.33 16.99
N ALA A 9 13.51 8.86 17.84
CA ALA A 9 12.29 8.17 18.26
C ALA A 9 11.37 7.88 17.06
N MET A 10 11.16 8.88 16.19
CA MET A 10 10.40 8.70 14.94
C MET A 10 11.04 7.64 14.03
N SER A 11 12.37 7.64 13.89
CA SER A 11 13.08 6.62 13.13
C SER A 11 12.78 5.22 13.66
N ILE A 12 12.84 5.00 14.98
CA ILE A 12 12.56 3.68 15.58
C ILE A 12 11.12 3.23 15.26
N ILE A 13 10.15 4.12 15.41
CA ILE A 13 8.74 3.84 15.11
C ILE A 13 8.56 3.46 13.63
N LEU A 14 9.13 4.26 12.73
CA LEU A 14 9.05 4.04 11.28
C LEU A 14 9.79 2.77 10.83
N THR A 15 10.90 2.42 11.49
CA THR A 15 11.58 1.13 11.28
C THR A 15 10.68 -0.02 11.66
N GLY A 16 9.97 0.06 12.80
CA GLY A 16 9.00 -0.96 13.20
C GLY A 16 7.89 -1.17 12.16
N VAL A 17 7.31 -0.09 11.63
CA VAL A 17 6.31 -0.15 10.55
C VAL A 17 6.89 -0.79 9.29
N SER A 18 8.12 -0.44 8.92
CA SER A 18 8.80 -0.97 7.74
C SER A 18 9.06 -2.47 7.87
N VAL A 19 9.58 -2.92 9.02
CA VAL A 19 9.78 -4.34 9.32
C VAL A 19 8.44 -5.09 9.27
N ALA A 20 7.39 -4.53 9.88
CA ALA A 20 6.06 -5.14 9.83
C ALA A 20 5.54 -5.29 8.39
N SER A 21 5.68 -4.26 7.55
CA SER A 21 5.22 -4.34 6.15
C SER A 21 5.92 -5.40 5.31
N VAL A 22 7.20 -5.70 5.61
CA VAL A 22 7.98 -6.71 4.88
C VAL A 22 7.72 -8.11 5.44
N CYS A 23 7.71 -8.24 6.76
CA CYS A 23 7.72 -9.54 7.42
C CYS A 23 6.32 -10.10 7.68
N ALA A 24 5.27 -9.27 7.79
CA ALA A 24 3.94 -9.74 8.19
C ALA A 24 3.34 -10.75 7.21
N ALA A 25 3.37 -10.47 5.90
CA ALA A 25 2.80 -11.38 4.90
C ALA A 25 3.57 -12.72 4.79
N PRO A 26 4.92 -12.75 4.70
CA PRO A 26 5.68 -14.01 4.68
C PRO A 26 5.53 -14.83 5.96
N ILE A 27 5.65 -14.21 7.15
CA ILE A 27 5.49 -14.91 8.42
C ILE A 27 4.06 -15.42 8.55
N GLY A 28 3.06 -14.61 8.17
CA GLY A 28 1.65 -15.00 8.19
C GLY A 28 1.35 -16.18 7.27
N ALA A 29 1.93 -16.19 6.06
CA ALA A 29 1.82 -17.29 5.10
C ALA A 29 2.51 -18.55 5.63
N TYR A 30 3.76 -18.45 6.07
CA TYR A 30 4.54 -19.57 6.60
C TYR A 30 3.89 -20.23 7.83
N VAL A 31 3.46 -19.42 8.82
CA VAL A 31 2.72 -19.93 9.99
C VAL A 31 1.38 -20.53 9.58
N GLY A 32 0.71 -19.92 8.60
CA GLY A 32 -0.55 -20.40 8.05
C GLY A 32 -0.42 -21.77 7.38
N ASP A 33 0.72 -22.05 6.76
CA ASP A 33 0.98 -23.31 6.06
C ASP A 33 1.26 -24.46 7.01
N ILE A 34 2.02 -24.23 8.08
CA ILE A 34 2.44 -25.27 9.03
C ILE A 34 1.37 -25.52 10.11
N TRP A 35 0.77 -24.46 10.64
CA TRP A 35 -0.12 -24.54 11.81
C TRP A 35 -1.55 -24.06 11.53
N GLY A 36 -1.86 -23.72 10.29
CA GLY A 36 -3.17 -23.20 9.88
C GLY A 36 -3.36 -21.72 10.22
N TRP A 37 -4.31 -21.09 9.53
CA TRP A 37 -4.60 -19.65 9.66
C TRP A 37 -4.92 -19.20 11.10
N ARG A 38 -5.55 -20.06 11.92
CA ARG A 38 -5.87 -19.76 13.32
C ARG A 38 -4.61 -19.54 14.18
N ALA A 39 -3.51 -20.22 13.85
CA ALA A 39 -2.24 -20.03 14.54
C ALA A 39 -1.63 -18.66 14.23
N SER A 40 -1.70 -18.19 12.98
CA SER A 40 -1.24 -16.86 12.58
C SER A 40 -1.93 -15.75 13.39
N PHE A 41 -3.25 -15.86 13.58
CA PHE A 41 -4.00 -14.91 14.43
C PHE A 41 -3.63 -15.01 15.91
N LYS A 42 -3.39 -16.22 16.45
CA LYS A 42 -2.92 -16.39 17.83
C LYS A 42 -1.56 -15.73 18.06
N VAL A 43 -0.62 -15.91 17.14
CA VAL A 43 0.70 -15.26 17.20
C VAL A 43 0.55 -13.74 17.19
N ALA A 44 -0.24 -13.20 16.26
CA ALA A 44 -0.52 -11.76 16.18
C ALA A 44 -1.16 -11.21 17.47
N ALA A 45 -2.11 -11.95 18.05
CA ALA A 45 -2.76 -11.59 19.31
C ALA A 45 -1.77 -11.56 20.48
N ILE A 46 -0.88 -12.56 20.59
CA ILE A 46 0.14 -12.62 21.64
C ILE A 46 1.10 -11.44 21.51
N VAL A 47 1.64 -11.18 20.32
CA VAL A 47 2.54 -10.04 20.08
C VAL A 47 1.86 -8.71 20.42
N SER A 48 0.59 -8.54 20.04
CA SER A 48 -0.19 -7.34 20.36
C SER A 48 -0.43 -7.19 21.86
N ALA A 49 -0.74 -8.28 22.57
CA ALA A 49 -0.92 -8.27 24.02
C ALA A 49 0.38 -7.90 24.75
N VAL A 50 1.52 -8.44 24.31
CA VAL A 50 2.84 -8.06 24.86
C VAL A 50 3.11 -6.58 24.62
N ALA A 51 2.88 -6.07 23.41
CA ALA A 51 3.05 -4.65 23.10
C ALA A 51 2.16 -3.76 23.99
N LEU A 52 0.90 -4.17 24.21
CA LEU A 52 -0.03 -3.48 25.10
C LEU A 52 0.47 -3.48 26.56
N LEU A 53 0.93 -4.61 27.07
CA LEU A 53 1.49 -4.71 28.42
C LEU A 53 2.71 -3.80 28.60
N VAL A 54 3.62 -3.77 27.62
CA VAL A 54 4.77 -2.87 27.63
C VAL A 54 4.30 -1.41 27.65
N GLN A 55 3.32 -1.04 26.82
CA GLN A 55 2.77 0.32 26.79
C GLN A 55 2.13 0.71 28.14
N LEU A 56 1.35 -0.18 28.76
CA LEU A 56 0.71 0.06 30.06
C LEU A 56 1.71 0.28 31.20
N VAL A 57 2.86 -0.42 31.16
CA VAL A 57 3.89 -0.31 32.20
C VAL A 57 4.84 0.87 31.95
N THR A 58 5.02 1.30 30.69
CA THR A 58 6.05 2.29 30.33
C THR A 58 5.54 3.69 29.99
N ILE A 59 4.28 3.84 29.54
CA ILE A 59 3.74 5.14 29.14
C ILE A 59 3.12 5.84 30.36
N PRO A 60 3.66 6.99 30.81
CA PRO A 60 3.05 7.77 31.88
C PRO A 60 1.76 8.46 31.38
N PRO A 61 0.85 8.85 32.29
CA PRO A 61 -0.33 9.64 31.93
C PRO A 61 0.06 10.88 31.14
N LEU A 62 -0.51 11.04 29.94
CA LEU A 62 -0.26 12.19 29.07
C LEU A 62 -1.35 13.25 29.29
N PRO A 63 -0.99 14.52 29.57
CA PRO A 63 -1.98 15.58 29.70
C PRO A 63 -2.71 15.80 28.36
N PRO A 64 -4.00 16.21 28.38
CA PRO A 64 -4.74 16.53 27.18
C PRO A 64 -4.03 17.66 26.42
N ILE A 65 -3.62 17.41 25.18
CA ILE A 65 -3.13 18.46 24.29
C ILE A 65 -4.37 19.19 23.79
N GLU A 66 -4.38 20.53 23.86
CA GLU A 66 -5.46 21.35 23.33
C GLU A 66 -5.79 20.94 21.90
N VAL A 67 -7.04 20.54 21.68
CA VAL A 67 -7.54 20.17 20.37
C VAL A 67 -7.57 21.44 19.52
N ARG A 68 -6.54 21.65 18.69
CA ARG A 68 -6.59 22.70 17.67
C ARG A 68 -7.88 22.52 16.87
N ARG A 69 -8.58 23.63 16.59
CA ARG A 69 -9.77 23.63 15.72
C ARG A 69 -9.41 22.95 14.40
N PHE A 70 -9.82 21.69 14.25
CA PHE A 70 -9.68 20.95 13.01
C PHE A 70 -10.45 21.70 11.92
N ARG A 71 -9.74 22.13 10.88
CA ARG A 71 -10.42 22.45 9.63
C ARG A 71 -10.90 21.14 9.02
N SER A 72 -12.13 21.12 8.52
CA SER A 72 -12.75 19.87 8.07
C SER A 72 -11.93 19.28 6.92
N PRO A 73 -11.62 17.96 6.94
CA PRO A 73 -11.04 17.26 5.79
C PRO A 73 -11.87 17.46 4.51
N LEU A 74 -13.18 17.71 4.64
CA LEU A 74 -14.08 18.01 3.53
C LEU A 74 -13.74 19.33 2.84
N ASP A 75 -13.16 20.31 3.55
CA ASP A 75 -12.76 21.57 2.95
C ASP A 75 -11.53 21.39 2.04
N VAL A 76 -10.58 20.55 2.47
CA VAL A 76 -9.43 20.14 1.64
C VAL A 76 -9.90 19.37 0.40
N ALA A 77 -10.91 18.49 0.56
CA ALA A 77 -11.48 17.71 -0.55
C ALA A 77 -12.20 18.55 -1.61
N LYS A 78 -12.58 19.81 -1.32
CA LYS A 78 -13.18 20.71 -2.31
C LYS A 78 -12.18 21.17 -3.37
N ASN A 79 -10.88 21.19 -3.07
CA ASN A 79 -9.84 21.60 -4.00
C ASN A 79 -9.84 20.69 -5.26
N PRO A 80 -9.93 21.24 -6.49
CA PRO A 80 -9.95 20.45 -7.72
C PRO A 80 -8.75 19.51 -7.87
N THR A 81 -7.54 19.97 -7.54
CA THR A 81 -6.32 19.14 -7.60
C THR A 81 -6.36 18.02 -6.55
N MET A 82 -6.94 18.28 -5.37
CA MET A 82 -7.16 17.24 -4.36
C MET A 82 -8.12 16.16 -4.86
N LYS A 83 -9.20 16.53 -5.54
CA LYS A 83 -10.16 15.57 -6.12
C LYS A 83 -9.50 14.63 -7.11
N VAL A 84 -8.60 15.14 -7.96
CA VAL A 84 -7.82 14.30 -8.88
C VAL A 84 -6.93 13.34 -8.10
N ALA A 85 -6.20 13.81 -7.09
CA ALA A 85 -5.36 12.94 -6.27
C ALA A 85 -6.19 11.85 -5.56
N LEU A 86 -7.37 12.19 -5.02
CA LEU A 86 -8.29 11.24 -4.42
C LEU A 86 -8.80 10.18 -5.41
N LEU A 87 -9.12 10.59 -6.64
CA LEU A 87 -9.51 9.66 -7.70
C LEU A 87 -8.36 8.71 -8.06
N VAL A 88 -7.12 9.21 -8.12
CA VAL A 88 -5.94 8.38 -8.34
C VAL A 88 -5.74 7.40 -7.18
N VAL A 89 -5.88 7.84 -5.92
CA VAL A 89 -5.82 6.93 -4.76
C VAL A 89 -6.88 5.85 -4.89
N LEU A 90 -8.13 6.23 -5.19
CA LEU A 90 -9.26 5.31 -5.36
C LEU A 90 -8.92 4.22 -6.39
N LEU A 91 -8.50 4.61 -7.59
CA LEU A 91 -8.20 3.69 -8.69
C LEU A 91 -6.99 2.78 -8.37
N VAL A 92 -5.91 3.34 -7.82
CA VAL A 92 -4.69 2.58 -7.54
C VAL A 92 -4.90 1.63 -6.38
N ALA A 93 -5.45 2.11 -5.27
CA ALA A 93 -5.68 1.28 -4.10
C ALA A 93 -6.76 0.22 -4.39
N SER A 94 -7.87 0.54 -5.07
CA SER A 94 -8.87 -0.48 -5.39
C SER A 94 -8.29 -1.58 -6.28
N GLY A 95 -7.58 -1.22 -7.36
CA GLY A 95 -6.95 -2.19 -8.27
C GLY A 95 -5.88 -3.03 -7.58
N HIS A 96 -5.00 -2.39 -6.81
CA HIS A 96 -3.95 -3.06 -6.06
C HIS A 96 -4.53 -4.08 -5.07
N PHE A 97 -5.45 -3.68 -4.20
CA PHE A 97 -5.98 -4.54 -3.14
C PHE A 97 -6.99 -5.58 -3.65
N ALA A 98 -7.63 -5.34 -4.80
CA ALA A 98 -8.42 -6.37 -5.49
C ALA A 98 -7.53 -7.49 -6.06
N GLY A 99 -6.40 -7.15 -6.69
CA GLY A 99 -5.50 -8.16 -7.27
C GLY A 99 -4.57 -8.82 -6.24
N PHE A 100 -3.95 -8.03 -5.38
CA PHE A 100 -2.92 -8.50 -4.43
C PHE A 100 -3.46 -9.51 -3.42
N ALA A 101 -4.74 -9.37 -3.02
CA ALA A 101 -5.42 -10.30 -2.12
C ALA A 101 -5.47 -11.74 -2.64
N TYR A 102 -5.44 -11.93 -3.97
CA TYR A 102 -5.54 -13.24 -4.62
C TYR A 102 -4.24 -13.70 -5.28
N ILE A 103 -3.12 -12.97 -5.11
CA ILE A 103 -1.81 -13.39 -5.64
C ILE A 103 -1.43 -14.77 -5.14
N ARG A 104 -1.69 -15.07 -3.86
CA ARG A 104 -1.38 -16.38 -3.29
C ARG A 104 -2.15 -17.49 -4.00
N ASP A 105 -3.48 -17.37 -4.10
CA ASP A 105 -4.32 -18.37 -4.78
C ASP A 105 -3.93 -18.51 -6.26
N PHE A 106 -3.53 -17.41 -6.90
CA PHE A 106 -3.01 -17.44 -8.27
C PHE A 106 -1.71 -18.25 -8.38
N LEU A 107 -0.73 -18.00 -7.50
CA LEU A 107 0.55 -18.71 -7.50
C LEU A 107 0.38 -20.20 -7.21
N GLU A 108 -0.59 -20.59 -6.39
CA GLU A 108 -0.89 -22.00 -6.09
C GLU A 108 -1.57 -22.72 -7.26
N ARG A 109 -2.39 -22.03 -8.06
CA ARG A 109 -3.22 -22.66 -9.09
C ARG A 109 -2.66 -22.56 -10.51
N VAL A 110 -1.94 -21.49 -10.84
CA VAL A 110 -1.57 -21.17 -12.24
C VAL A 110 -0.14 -21.60 -12.60
N PRO A 111 0.93 -21.15 -11.92
CA PRO A 111 2.29 -21.68 -12.08
C PRO A 111 2.61 -22.88 -11.18
N PRO A 112 1.60 -23.61 -10.69
CA PRO A 112 1.55 -24.35 -9.41
C PRO A 112 2.84 -24.29 -8.57
N LEU A 113 3.06 -23.15 -7.91
CA LEU A 113 4.25 -22.94 -7.09
C LEU A 113 4.19 -23.80 -5.82
N ASP A 114 5.32 -24.37 -5.42
CA ASP A 114 5.43 -25.04 -4.12
C ASP A 114 5.12 -24.07 -2.99
N LYS A 115 4.39 -24.55 -1.97
CA LYS A 115 3.97 -23.75 -0.82
C LYS A 115 5.15 -23.09 -0.09
N GLU A 116 6.31 -23.75 -0.08
CA GLU A 116 7.54 -23.23 0.53
C GLU A 116 8.11 -22.00 -0.19
N LEU A 117 7.86 -21.87 -1.51
CA LEU A 117 8.36 -20.76 -2.32
C LEU A 117 7.46 -19.52 -2.24
N ILE A 118 6.18 -19.68 -1.93
CA ILE A 118 5.22 -18.58 -1.87
C ILE A 118 5.61 -17.52 -0.82
N PRO A 119 5.93 -17.88 0.45
CA PRO A 119 6.44 -16.92 1.43
C PRO A 119 7.69 -16.17 0.95
N LEU A 120 8.57 -16.82 0.19
CA LEU A 120 9.78 -16.18 -0.37
C LEU A 120 9.42 -15.14 -1.44
N VAL A 121 8.41 -15.40 -2.28
CA VAL A 121 7.90 -14.43 -3.25
C VAL A 121 7.27 -13.22 -2.54
N PHE A 122 6.48 -13.44 -1.50
CA PHE A 122 5.93 -12.34 -0.68
C PHE A 122 7.04 -11.56 0.04
N LEU A 123 8.11 -12.23 0.49
CA LEU A 123 9.25 -11.60 1.13
C LEU A 123 10.01 -10.71 0.14
N ALA A 124 10.29 -11.24 -1.06
CA ALA A 124 10.91 -10.49 -2.15
C ALA A 124 10.07 -9.27 -2.52
N SER A 125 8.74 -9.43 -2.64
CA SER A 125 7.80 -8.33 -2.88
C SER A 125 7.82 -7.27 -1.77
N GLY A 126 7.81 -7.68 -0.50
CA GLY A 126 7.91 -6.78 0.65
C GLY A 126 9.23 -5.99 0.65
N MET A 127 10.37 -6.69 0.49
CA MET A 127 11.69 -6.05 0.39
C MET A 127 11.76 -5.08 -0.78
N ALA A 128 11.25 -5.49 -1.95
CA ALA A 128 11.18 -4.65 -3.12
C ALA A 128 10.33 -3.40 -2.86
N GLY A 129 9.23 -3.51 -2.10
CA GLY A 129 8.42 -2.38 -1.66
C GLY A 129 9.19 -1.36 -0.82
N VAL A 130 10.13 -1.78 0.05
CA VAL A 130 11.02 -0.86 0.77
C VAL A 130 11.90 -0.07 -0.20
N PHE A 131 12.51 -0.75 -1.17
CA PHE A 131 13.30 -0.08 -2.22
C PHE A 131 12.43 0.82 -3.10
N GLY A 132 11.18 0.42 -3.36
CA GLY A 132 10.18 1.20 -4.08
C GLY A 132 9.84 2.50 -3.36
N ASN A 133 9.67 2.46 -2.03
CA ASN A 133 9.47 3.64 -1.20
C ASN A 133 10.67 4.62 -1.34
N LEU A 134 11.90 4.11 -1.23
CA LEU A 134 13.11 4.93 -1.42
C LEU A 134 13.19 5.53 -2.83
N ALA A 135 12.89 4.73 -3.86
CA ALA A 135 12.85 5.20 -5.24
C ALA A 135 11.76 6.26 -5.46
N GLY A 136 10.59 6.08 -4.83
CA GLY A 136 9.51 7.07 -4.82
C GLY A 136 9.93 8.38 -4.16
N ALA A 137 10.58 8.31 -3.00
CA ALA A 137 11.09 9.48 -2.27
C ALA A 137 12.21 10.21 -3.03
N PHE A 138 12.98 9.50 -3.85
CA PHE A 138 13.93 10.10 -4.77
C PHE A 138 13.21 10.78 -5.94
N LEU A 139 12.25 10.09 -6.55
CA LEU A 139 11.54 10.55 -7.74
C LEU A 139 10.63 11.77 -7.46
N THR A 140 10.06 11.88 -6.25
CA THR A 140 9.28 13.06 -5.83
C THR A 140 10.09 14.36 -5.87
N LYS A 141 11.42 14.29 -5.70
CA LYS A 141 12.33 15.45 -5.81
C LYS A 141 12.48 15.95 -7.25
N HIS A 142 12.30 15.06 -8.23
CA HIS A 142 12.51 15.36 -9.64
C HIS A 142 11.20 15.61 -10.39
N SER A 143 10.17 14.78 -10.16
CA SER A 143 8.89 14.90 -10.86
C SER A 143 7.75 14.23 -10.09
N LEU A 144 6.84 15.05 -9.58
CA LEU A 144 5.63 14.59 -8.92
C LEU A 144 4.70 13.83 -9.88
N LYS A 145 4.66 14.24 -11.15
CA LYS A 145 3.89 13.55 -12.19
C LYS A 145 4.46 12.16 -12.48
N ALA A 146 5.78 12.01 -12.49
CA ALA A 146 6.42 10.72 -12.72
C ALA A 146 6.16 9.74 -11.57
N VAL A 147 6.32 10.17 -10.33
CA VAL A 147 6.06 9.30 -9.17
C VAL A 147 4.57 8.96 -8.99
N ALA A 148 3.66 9.79 -9.49
CA ALA A 148 2.24 9.48 -9.49
C ALA A 148 1.81 8.54 -10.64
N ALA A 149 2.54 8.52 -11.77
CA ALA A 149 2.17 7.75 -12.96
C ALA A 149 2.94 6.44 -13.13
N LEU A 150 4.26 6.42 -12.89
CA LEU A 150 5.10 5.25 -13.14
C LEU A 150 4.74 4.05 -12.25
N PRO A 151 4.50 4.21 -10.94
CA PRO A 151 4.20 3.05 -10.11
C PRO A 151 2.86 2.37 -10.45
N PRO A 152 1.74 3.08 -10.65
CA PRO A 152 0.51 2.45 -11.16
C PRO A 152 0.70 1.78 -12.53
N LEU A 153 1.53 2.35 -13.41
CA LEU A 153 1.86 1.72 -14.69
C LEU A 153 2.60 0.39 -14.50
N LEU A 154 3.58 0.34 -13.59
CA LEU A 154 4.30 -0.90 -13.27
C LEU A 154 3.38 -1.95 -12.66
N ILE A 155 2.40 -1.56 -11.82
CA ILE A 155 1.38 -2.48 -11.31
C ILE A 155 0.52 -3.01 -12.45
N ALA A 156 0.08 -2.16 -13.39
CA ALA A 156 -0.70 -2.58 -14.55
C ALA A 156 0.08 -3.59 -15.41
N VAL A 157 1.36 -3.32 -15.69
CA VAL A 157 2.24 -4.22 -16.45
C VAL A 157 2.43 -5.56 -15.71
N ALA A 158 2.63 -5.53 -14.39
CA ALA A 158 2.75 -6.74 -13.59
C ALA A 158 1.44 -7.56 -13.58
N ALA A 159 0.28 -6.91 -13.55
CA ALA A 159 -1.01 -7.58 -13.66
C ALA A 159 -1.21 -8.23 -15.04
N VAL A 160 -0.85 -7.53 -16.12
CA VAL A 160 -0.91 -8.07 -17.48
C VAL A 160 0.09 -9.22 -17.68
N SER A 161 1.29 -9.15 -17.10
CA SER A 161 2.26 -10.24 -17.19
C SER A 161 1.79 -11.49 -16.46
N LEU A 162 1.14 -11.35 -15.29
CA LEU A 162 0.50 -12.49 -14.61
C LEU A 162 -0.63 -13.10 -15.46
N LEU A 163 -1.44 -12.28 -16.13
CA LEU A 163 -2.52 -12.77 -17.01
C LEU A 163 -2.01 -13.55 -18.22
N THR A 164 -0.93 -13.10 -18.84
CA THR A 164 -0.47 -13.60 -20.15
C THR A 164 0.65 -14.62 -20.04
N MET A 165 1.48 -14.53 -19.01
CA MET A 165 2.71 -15.30 -18.84
C MET A 165 2.82 -15.94 -17.44
N GLY A 166 1.77 -15.84 -16.61
CA GLY A 166 1.82 -16.27 -15.21
C GLY A 166 1.87 -17.78 -14.97
N ALA A 167 1.75 -18.61 -16.03
CA ALA A 167 2.03 -20.05 -15.95
C ALA A 167 3.51 -20.35 -15.65
N SER A 168 4.42 -19.40 -15.93
CA SER A 168 5.83 -19.52 -15.54
C SER A 168 6.03 -19.04 -14.10
N ALA A 169 6.47 -19.94 -13.23
CA ALA A 169 6.83 -19.68 -11.84
C ALA A 169 7.80 -18.48 -11.69
N LEU A 170 8.83 -18.44 -12.53
CA LEU A 170 9.83 -17.36 -12.51
C LEU A 170 9.22 -16.01 -12.90
N ILE A 171 8.39 -15.99 -13.94
CA ILE A 171 7.74 -14.75 -14.40
C ILE A 171 6.77 -14.23 -13.33
N SER A 172 5.99 -15.13 -12.72
CA SER A 172 5.08 -14.78 -11.65
C SER A 172 5.81 -14.23 -10.42
N ALA A 173 6.91 -14.85 -10.01
CA ALA A 173 7.73 -14.35 -8.90
C ALA A 173 8.31 -12.96 -9.19
N ILE A 174 8.83 -12.72 -10.40
CA ILE A 174 9.34 -11.41 -10.82
C ILE A 174 8.20 -10.38 -10.86
N ALA A 175 7.05 -10.72 -11.44
CA ALA A 175 5.91 -9.82 -11.55
C ALA A 175 5.40 -9.38 -10.18
N VAL A 176 5.26 -10.31 -9.22
CA VAL A 176 4.85 -10.01 -7.84
C VAL A 176 5.91 -9.17 -7.10
N THR A 177 7.20 -9.40 -7.38
CA THR A 177 8.30 -8.59 -6.82
C THR A 177 8.25 -7.15 -7.35
N VAL A 178 8.09 -6.99 -8.66
CA VAL A 178 7.94 -5.67 -9.32
C VAL A 178 6.67 -4.96 -8.84
N TRP A 179 5.57 -5.70 -8.64
CA TRP A 179 4.34 -5.16 -8.07
C TRP A 179 4.57 -4.59 -6.67
N GLY A 180 5.30 -5.30 -5.81
CA GLY A 180 5.69 -4.83 -4.47
C GLY A 180 6.53 -3.55 -4.54
N PHE A 181 7.57 -3.53 -5.38
CA PHE A 181 8.38 -2.33 -5.64
C PHE A 181 7.52 -1.14 -6.07
N ALA A 182 6.64 -1.35 -7.05
CA ALA A 182 5.79 -0.30 -7.56
C ALA A 182 4.85 0.25 -6.48
N PHE A 183 4.15 -0.63 -5.75
CA PHE A 183 3.26 -0.17 -4.70
C PHE A 183 3.99 0.57 -3.57
N GLY A 184 5.23 0.18 -3.24
CA GLY A 184 6.06 0.90 -2.27
C GLY A 184 6.24 2.39 -2.58
N ALA A 185 6.31 2.77 -3.86
CA ALA A 185 6.44 4.17 -4.28
C ALA A 185 5.11 4.96 -4.23
N VAL A 186 3.96 4.28 -4.29
CA VAL A 186 2.63 4.90 -4.41
C VAL A 186 2.28 5.78 -3.20
N PRO A 187 2.34 5.30 -1.94
CA PRO A 187 2.01 6.13 -0.78
C PRO A 187 2.89 7.37 -0.68
N VAL A 188 4.18 7.27 -1.01
CA VAL A 188 5.13 8.38 -0.95
C VAL A 188 4.78 9.47 -1.94
N GLY A 189 4.51 9.08 -3.20
CA GLY A 189 4.11 10.00 -4.26
C GLY A 189 2.80 10.73 -3.94
N LEU A 190 1.80 9.96 -3.50
CA LEU A 190 0.47 10.49 -3.16
C LEU A 190 0.51 11.36 -1.90
N GLN A 191 1.27 10.98 -0.86
CA GLN A 191 1.46 11.80 0.33
C GLN A 191 2.13 13.14 -0.01
N THR A 192 3.19 13.09 -0.83
CA THR A 192 3.87 14.31 -1.28
C THR A 192 2.94 15.20 -2.09
N TRP A 193 2.11 14.61 -2.96
CA TRP A 193 1.16 15.38 -3.77
C TRP A 193 0.05 15.99 -2.93
N MET A 194 -0.66 15.20 -2.12
CA MET A 194 -1.83 15.65 -1.36
C MET A 194 -1.44 16.57 -0.20
N VAL A 195 -0.45 16.19 0.59
CA VAL A 195 -0.11 16.87 1.85
C VAL A 195 0.88 18.00 1.62
N LEU A 196 1.99 17.72 0.92
CA LEU A 196 3.09 18.68 0.81
C LEU A 196 2.91 19.70 -0.31
N ARG A 197 2.13 19.39 -1.35
CA ARG A 197 1.98 20.25 -2.53
C ARG A 197 0.60 20.90 -2.64
N VAL A 198 -0.48 20.16 -2.42
CA VAL A 198 -1.84 20.69 -2.60
C VAL A 198 -2.33 21.45 -1.36
N ALA A 199 -2.04 20.96 -0.16
CA ALA A 199 -2.58 21.53 1.07
C ALA A 199 -1.55 21.62 2.21
N PRO A 200 -0.36 22.25 2.00
CA PRO A 200 0.68 22.33 3.04
C PRO A 200 0.21 23.08 4.30
N GLU A 201 -0.61 24.11 4.16
CA GLU A 201 -1.20 24.87 5.28
C GLU A 201 -2.26 24.08 6.06
N GLN A 202 -2.74 22.96 5.50
CA GLN A 202 -3.77 22.09 6.07
C GLN A 202 -3.28 20.63 6.11
N ALA A 203 -1.99 20.43 6.37
CA ALA A 203 -1.32 19.14 6.29
C ALA A 203 -1.97 18.06 7.17
N GLU A 204 -2.47 18.44 8.34
CA GLU A 204 -3.18 17.53 9.25
C GLU A 204 -4.50 17.03 8.62
N SER A 205 -5.35 17.93 8.14
CA SER A 205 -6.61 17.59 7.46
C SER A 205 -6.38 16.82 6.16
N ALA A 206 -5.33 17.17 5.39
CA ALA A 206 -4.92 16.44 4.20
C ALA A 206 -4.42 15.02 4.52
N GLY A 207 -3.70 14.85 5.63
CA GLY A 207 -3.27 13.55 6.14
C GLY A 207 -4.44 12.66 6.53
N VAL A 208 -5.41 13.19 7.28
CA VAL A 208 -6.66 12.48 7.61
C VAL A 208 -7.40 12.06 6.34
N LEU A 209 -7.53 12.97 5.38
CA LEU A 209 -8.17 12.70 4.10
C LEU A 209 -7.46 11.60 3.31
N MET A 210 -6.12 11.59 3.32
CA MET A 210 -5.32 10.53 2.70
C MET A 210 -5.58 9.16 3.35
N VAL A 211 -5.66 9.08 4.69
CA VAL A 211 -5.99 7.83 5.38
C VAL A 211 -7.36 7.31 4.95
N ILE A 212 -8.39 8.17 4.96
CA ILE A 212 -9.74 7.81 4.51
C ILE A 212 -9.71 7.33 3.05
N ALA A 213 -8.99 8.06 2.20
CA ALA A 213 -8.86 7.76 0.78
C ALA A 213 -8.18 6.42 0.49
N PHE A 214 -7.33 5.91 1.39
CA PHE A 214 -6.78 4.55 1.26
C PHE A 214 -7.71 3.48 1.86
N GLN A 215 -8.35 3.75 3.00
CA GLN A 215 -9.17 2.74 3.68
C GLN A 215 -10.44 2.35 2.91
N VAL A 216 -11.13 3.32 2.29
CA VAL A 216 -12.36 3.04 1.54
C VAL A 216 -12.09 2.14 0.32
N PRO A 217 -11.11 2.45 -0.56
CA PRO A 217 -10.80 1.59 -1.70
C PRO A 217 -10.14 0.26 -1.33
N ILE A 218 -9.42 0.17 -0.21
CA ILE A 218 -8.94 -1.12 0.31
C ILE A 218 -10.14 -2.04 0.56
N ALA A 219 -11.10 -1.57 1.36
CA ALA A 219 -12.29 -2.36 1.69
C ALA A 219 -13.13 -2.69 0.45
N ALA A 220 -13.46 -1.67 -0.35
CA ALA A 220 -14.28 -1.84 -1.55
C ALA A 220 -13.59 -2.67 -2.62
N GLY A 221 -12.29 -2.45 -2.85
CA GLY A 221 -11.49 -3.16 -3.84
C GLY A 221 -11.31 -4.63 -3.50
N THR A 222 -10.97 -4.97 -2.25
CA THR A 222 -10.88 -6.37 -1.82
C THR A 222 -12.24 -7.07 -1.87
N ALA A 223 -13.33 -6.42 -1.43
CA ALA A 223 -14.67 -7.00 -1.51
C ALA A 223 -15.12 -7.23 -2.95
N PHE A 224 -14.91 -6.24 -3.83
CA PHE A 224 -15.21 -6.36 -5.25
C PHE A 224 -14.35 -7.43 -5.93
N GLY A 225 -13.07 -7.54 -5.54
CA GLY A 225 -12.18 -8.60 -5.98
C GLY A 225 -12.72 -9.99 -5.65
N GLY A 226 -13.28 -10.18 -4.45
CA GLY A 226 -13.93 -11.46 -4.09
C GLY A 226 -15.12 -11.80 -4.98
N LEU A 227 -16.01 -10.84 -5.21
CA LEU A 227 -17.14 -11.05 -6.13
C LEU A 227 -16.69 -11.41 -7.56
N LEU A 228 -15.62 -10.76 -8.04
CA LEU A 228 -15.04 -11.06 -9.34
C LEU A 228 -14.51 -12.50 -9.41
N VAL A 229 -13.77 -12.95 -8.39
CA VAL A 229 -13.25 -14.33 -8.33
C VAL A 229 -14.39 -15.34 -8.27
N ASP A 230 -15.41 -15.10 -7.44
CA ASP A 230 -16.53 -16.03 -7.25
C ASP A 230 -17.35 -16.25 -8.54
N HIS A 231 -17.49 -15.21 -9.38
CA HIS A 231 -18.32 -15.27 -10.59
C HIS A 231 -17.55 -15.52 -11.89
N THR A 232 -16.32 -15.01 -11.99
CA THR A 232 -15.56 -14.98 -13.26
C THR A 232 -14.15 -15.58 -13.15
N GLY A 233 -13.77 -16.08 -11.97
CA GLY A 233 -12.50 -16.75 -11.72
C GLY A 233 -11.33 -15.82 -11.46
N ILE A 234 -10.17 -16.38 -11.10
CA ILE A 234 -9.03 -15.61 -10.56
C ILE A 234 -8.38 -14.64 -11.54
N ALA A 235 -8.50 -14.86 -12.85
CA ALA A 235 -7.95 -13.94 -13.85
C ALA A 235 -8.63 -12.55 -13.79
N SER A 236 -9.91 -12.50 -13.42
CA SER A 236 -10.71 -11.27 -13.41
C SER A 236 -10.16 -10.17 -12.51
N VAL A 237 -9.58 -10.53 -11.36
CA VAL A 237 -8.99 -9.54 -10.43
C VAL A 237 -7.71 -8.91 -10.97
N PHE A 238 -6.94 -9.65 -11.78
CA PHE A 238 -5.77 -9.08 -12.46
C PHE A 238 -6.18 -8.20 -13.64
N VAL A 239 -7.26 -8.55 -14.35
CA VAL A 239 -7.84 -7.66 -15.37
C VAL A 239 -8.31 -6.36 -14.74
N TYR A 240 -9.07 -6.45 -13.65
CA TYR A 240 -9.53 -5.27 -12.92
C TYR A 240 -8.36 -4.43 -12.39
N SER A 241 -7.35 -5.07 -11.77
CA SER A 241 -6.15 -4.37 -11.30
C SER A 241 -5.44 -3.63 -12.44
N ALA A 242 -5.23 -4.30 -13.58
CA ALA A 242 -4.60 -3.71 -14.75
C ALA A 242 -5.39 -2.49 -15.27
N VAL A 243 -6.70 -2.63 -15.43
CA VAL A 243 -7.57 -1.55 -15.93
C VAL A 243 -7.61 -0.38 -14.95
N ALA A 244 -7.86 -0.63 -13.66
CA ALA A 244 -7.98 0.42 -12.65
C ALA A 244 -6.67 1.20 -12.49
N THR A 245 -5.53 0.50 -12.39
CA THR A 245 -4.23 1.15 -12.26
C THR A 245 -3.80 1.86 -13.54
N PHE A 246 -4.13 1.33 -14.73
CA PHE A 246 -3.91 2.03 -16.00
C PHE A 246 -4.77 3.30 -16.12
N LEU A 247 -6.04 3.26 -15.71
CA LEU A 247 -6.90 4.45 -15.64
C LEU A 247 -6.35 5.49 -14.68
N ALA A 248 -5.70 5.08 -13.59
CA ALA A 248 -4.98 6.00 -12.71
C ALA A 248 -3.83 6.69 -13.44
N VAL A 249 -3.05 5.96 -14.25
CA VAL A 249 -1.99 6.54 -15.10
C VAL A 249 -2.58 7.59 -16.04
N VAL A 250 -3.64 7.24 -16.77
CA VAL A 250 -4.32 8.17 -17.69
C VAL A 250 -4.80 9.42 -16.95
N THR A 251 -5.40 9.24 -15.77
CA THR A 251 -5.85 10.35 -14.92
C THR A 251 -4.69 11.26 -14.52
N VAL A 252 -3.55 10.72 -14.10
CA VAL A 252 -2.35 11.50 -13.77
C VAL A 252 -1.77 12.20 -15.00
N LEU A 253 -1.77 11.54 -16.16
CA LEU A 253 -1.22 12.14 -17.38
C LEU A 253 -2.07 13.31 -17.89
N LEU A 254 -3.40 13.21 -17.80
CA LEU A 254 -4.34 14.22 -18.28
C LEU A 254 -4.61 15.33 -17.27
N LEU A 255 -4.78 14.97 -15.99
CA LEU A 255 -5.28 15.87 -14.93
C LEU A 255 -4.32 16.02 -13.76
N GLY A 256 -3.19 15.31 -13.77
CA GLY A 256 -2.22 15.31 -12.68
C GLY A 256 -1.44 16.62 -12.55
N PRO A 257 -0.48 16.67 -11.61
CA PRO A 257 0.21 17.90 -11.25
C PRO A 257 1.02 18.45 -12.42
N ASN A 258 0.83 19.72 -12.75
CA ASN A 258 1.59 20.42 -13.78
C ASN A 258 3.03 20.66 -13.30
N ARG A 259 4.00 20.60 -14.23
CA ARG A 259 5.45 20.74 -13.98
C ARG A 259 5.87 22.09 -13.35
N LYS A 260 4.93 23.00 -13.07
CA LYS A 260 5.17 24.38 -12.61
C LYS A 260 4.53 24.73 -11.25
N THR A 261 4.09 23.75 -10.46
CA THR A 261 3.61 23.96 -9.07
C THR A 261 4.33 23.04 -8.10
#